data_AF-A0A1Q8Q2F3-F1
#
_entry.id   AF-A0A1Q8Q2F3-F1
#
_cell.length_a   1.000
_cell.length_b   1.000
_cell.length_c   1.000
_cell.angle_alpha   90.00
_cell.angle_beta   90.00
_cell.angle_gamma   90.00
#
_symmetry.space_group_name_H-M   'P 1'
#
loop_
_entity.id
_entity.type
_entity.pdbx_description
1 polymer ?
#
loop_
_entity_poly.entity_id
_entity_poly.type
_entity_poly.pdbx_seq_one_letter_code
_entity_poly.pdbx_strand_id
1 'polypeptide(L)' 'MHFTENEKFNQVTEDTLVIGVDIAKRIHYACMVDDRGKLLKKSFPVRQSHEGFESFYRQIRQAMNEHGKKAGSCWY' A
#
# COMPACT_ATOMS: atom_id res chain seq x y z
N MET A 1 -32.70 -0.86 6.51
CA MET A 1 -31.63 -1.21 5.55
C MET A 1 -30.35 -0.58 6.07
N HIS A 2 -29.34 -1.39 6.35
CA HIS A 2 -28.13 -1.00 7.07
C HIS A 2 -27.13 -0.43 6.05
N PHE A 3 -27.08 0.90 5.92
CA PHE A 3 -26.25 1.61 4.92
C PHE A 3 -24.79 1.86 5.37
N THR A 4 -24.35 1.23 6.45
CA THR A 4 -23.06 1.57 7.09
C THR A 4 -21.87 0.70 6.66
N GLU A 5 -22.09 -0.39 5.91
CA GLU A 5 -21.01 -1.27 5.45
C GLU A 5 -20.37 -0.78 4.14
N ASN A 6 -21.13 -0.12 3.26
CA ASN A 6 -20.64 0.35 1.95
C ASN A 6 -19.71 1.57 2.04
N GLU A 7 -19.72 2.33 3.13
CA GLU A 7 -18.81 3.48 3.30
C GLU A 7 -17.34 3.04 3.40
N LYS A 8 -17.08 1.83 3.92
CA LYS A 8 -15.73 1.23 3.96
C LYS A 8 -15.31 0.61 2.63
N PHE A 9 -16.21 0.39 1.68
CA PHE A 9 -15.81 -0.10 0.36
C PHE A 9 -15.51 1.07 -0.59
N ASN A 10 -16.24 2.18 -0.43
CA ASN A 10 -16.15 3.36 -1.28
C ASN A 10 -14.86 4.20 -1.14
N GLN A 11 -13.95 3.94 -0.19
CA GLN A 11 -12.66 4.67 -0.13
C GLN A 11 -11.56 4.01 -0.97
N VAL A 12 -11.79 2.79 -1.48
CA VAL A 12 -10.93 2.19 -2.50
C VAL A 12 -11.47 2.63 -3.85
N THR A 13 -10.93 3.73 -4.36
CA THR A 13 -11.19 4.18 -5.74
C THR A 13 -10.33 3.40 -6.72
N GLU A 14 -10.65 3.46 -8.02
CA GLU A 14 -9.78 2.91 -9.07
C GLU A 14 -8.38 3.55 -9.08
N ASP A 15 -8.16 4.65 -8.36
CA ASP A 15 -6.86 5.28 -8.19
C ASP A 15 -6.10 4.76 -6.97
N THR A 16 -6.64 3.87 -6.14
CA THR A 16 -6.02 3.56 -4.84
C THR A 16 -4.84 2.58 -4.97
N LEU A 17 -3.67 2.92 -4.42
CA LEU A 17 -2.55 2.00 -4.20
C LEU A 17 -2.72 1.30 -2.85
N VAL A 18 -2.77 -0.03 -2.85
CA VAL A 18 -2.85 -0.86 -1.63
C VAL A 18 -1.47 -1.45 -1.33
N ILE A 19 -1.04 -1.36 -0.08
CA ILE A 19 0.28 -1.83 0.36
C ILE A 19 0.08 -2.83 1.49
N GLY A 20 0.46 -4.09 1.26
CA GLY A 20 0.53 -5.10 2.32
C GLY A 20 1.92 -5.10 2.93
N VAL A 21 2.02 -5.04 4.26
CA VAL A 21 3.30 -5.10 4.98
C VAL A 21 3.27 -6.20 6.02
N ASP A 22 4.15 -7.18 5.88
CA ASP A 22 4.44 -8.18 6.91
C ASP A 22 5.55 -7.64 7.82
N ILE A 23 5.24 -7.47 9.11
CA ILE A 23 6.09 -6.75 10.06
C ILE A 23 6.92 -7.75 10.88
N ALA A 24 8.25 -7.71 10.72
CA ALA A 24 9.18 -8.50 11.54
C ALA A 24 10.22 -7.63 12.28
N LYS A 25 11.02 -8.24 13.17
CA LYS A 25 11.97 -7.56 14.08
C LYS A 25 13.12 -6.80 13.40
N ARG A 26 13.45 -7.08 12.14
CA ARG A 26 14.64 -6.52 11.48
C ARG A 26 14.40 -6.18 10.01
N ILE A 27 13.65 -7.02 9.31
CA ILE A 27 13.33 -6.85 7.89
C ILE A 27 11.84 -7.14 7.73
N HIS A 28 11.06 -6.12 7.41
CA HIS A 28 9.67 -6.24 7.00
C HIS A 28 9.62 -6.63 5.51
N TYR A 29 8.49 -7.14 5.06
CA TYR A 29 8.26 -7.39 3.64
C TYR A 29 7.02 -6.63 3.18
N ALA A 30 7.17 -5.82 2.14
CA ALA A 30 6.09 -5.03 1.57
C ALA A 30 5.76 -5.51 0.16
N CYS A 31 4.47 -5.58 -0.16
CA CYS A 31 3.96 -5.79 -1.51
C CYS A 31 3.00 -4.65 -1.89
N MET A 32 2.86 -4.40 -3.19
CA MET A 32 1.96 -3.37 -3.69
C MET A 32 0.99 -3.97 -4.70
N VAL A 33 -0.29 -3.69 -4.51
CA VAL A 33 -1.38 -4.13 -5.38
C VAL A 33 -2.29 -2.94 -5.70
N ASP A 34 -3.03 -3.04 -6.80
CA ASP A 34 -4.10 -2.08 -7.09
C ASP A 34 -5.37 -2.39 -6.29
N ASP A 35 -6.38 -1.54 -6.44
CA ASP A 35 -7.73 -1.67 -5.90
C ASP A 35 -8.42 -3.00 -6.23
N ARG A 36 -8.02 -3.66 -7.33
CA ARG A 36 -8.55 -4.95 -7.78
C ARG A 36 -7.69 -6.13 -7.30
N GLY A 37 -6.65 -5.87 -6.50
CA GLY A 37 -5.72 -6.88 -6.01
C GLY A 37 -4.69 -7.35 -7.05
N LYS A 38 -4.56 -6.66 -8.19
CA LYS A 38 -3.52 -6.96 -9.19
C LYS A 38 -2.16 -6.57 -8.64
N LEU A 39 -1.20 -7.47 -8.73
CA LEU A 39 0.16 -7.22 -8.28
C LEU A 39 0.83 -6.12 -9.13
N LEU A 40 1.14 -5.00 -8.50
CA LEU A 40 1.91 -3.90 -9.08
C LEU A 40 3.41 -4.08 -8.81
N LYS A 41 3.74 -4.52 -7.59
CA LYS A 41 5.13 -4.80 -7.20
C LYS A 41 5.21 -6.06 -6.34
N LYS A 42 6.06 -7.00 -6.77
CA LYS A 42 6.41 -8.21 -6.00
C LYS A 42 6.96 -7.82 -4.63
N SER A 43 6.80 -8.73 -3.67
CA SER A 43 7.29 -8.55 -2.31
C SER A 43 8.77 -8.13 -2.28
N PHE A 44 9.08 -7.10 -1.50
CA PHE A 44 10.44 -6.59 -1.33
C PHE A 44 10.74 -6.29 0.15
N PRO A 45 12.01 -6.41 0.57
CA PRO A 45 12.39 -6.21 1.95
C PRO A 45 12.46 -4.72 2.33
N VAL A 46 12.04 -4.40 3.55
CA VAL A 46 12.17 -3.08 4.18
C VAL A 46 12.93 -3.25 5.49
N ARG A 47 14.12 -2.65 5.60
CA ARG A 47 14.90 -2.70 6.85
C ARG A 47 14.22 -1.88 7.93
N GLN A 48 14.23 -2.39 9.17
CA GLN A 48 13.76 -1.69 10.36
C GLN A 48 14.78 -0.61 10.79
N SER A 49 14.98 0.38 9.93
CA SER A 49 15.85 1.55 10.16
C SER A 49 15.25 2.77 9.46
N HIS A 50 15.64 3.97 9.89
CA HIS A 50 15.16 5.22 9.28
C HIS A 50 15.40 5.25 7.76
N GLU A 51 16.61 4.95 7.30
CA GLU A 51 16.93 4.85 5.86
C GLU A 51 16.09 3.78 5.13
N GLY A 52 15.76 2.68 5.81
CA GLY A 52 14.90 1.63 5.26
C GLY A 52 13.48 2.13 5.01
N PHE A 53 12.92 2.89 5.95
CA PHE A 53 11.60 3.52 5.79
C PHE A 53 11.60 4.68 4.78
N GLU A 54 12.67 5.48 4.71
CA GLU A 54 12.84 6.49 3.66
C GLU A 54 12.87 5.86 2.26
N SER A 55 13.65 4.79 2.09
CA SER A 55 13.69 4.02 0.84
C SER A 55 12.32 3.41 0.51
N PHE A 56 11.63 2.87 1.51
CA PHE A 56 10.27 2.36 1.34
C PHE A 56 9.31 3.45 0.88
N TYR A 57 9.32 4.63 1.51
CA TYR A 57 8.50 5.77 1.11
C TYR A 57 8.77 6.22 -0.33
N ARG A 58 10.04 6.28 -0.74
CA ARG A 58 10.41 6.58 -2.13
C ARG A 58 9.84 5.55 -3.11
N GLN A 59 9.89 4.27 -2.76
CA GLN A 59 9.31 3.22 -3.60
C GLN A 59 7.79 3.34 -3.72
N ILE A 60 7.09 3.74 -2.65
CA ILE A 60 5.65 4.02 -2.69
C ILE A 60 5.36 5.17 -3.66
N ARG A 61 6.08 6.29 -3.51
CA ARG A 61 5.93 7.46 -4.39
C ARG A 61 6.21 7.14 -5.86
N GLN A 62 7.22 6.30 -6.12
CA GLN A 62 7.54 5.83 -7.46
C GLN A 62 6.39 4.99 -8.03
N ALA A 63 5.90 4.00 -7.30
CA ALA A 63 4.79 3.15 -7.75
C ALA A 63 3.49 3.96 -7.99
N MET A 64 3.23 4.96 -7.15
CA MET A 64 2.12 5.90 -7.35
C MET A 64 2.24 6.65 -8.68
N ASN A 65 3.43 7.17 -9.00
CA ASN A 65 3.67 7.90 -10.25
C ASN A 65 3.62 6.99 -11.48
N GLU A 66 4.21 5.79 -11.40
CA GLU A 66 4.25 4.82 -12.50
C GLU A 66 2.86 4.27 -12.87
N HIS A 67 1.97 4.13 -11.89
CA HIS A 67 0.65 3.54 -12.08
C HIS A 67 -0.50 4.56 -12.02
N GLY A 68 -0.19 5.85 -11.88
CA GLY A 68 -1.21 6.91 -11.73
C GLY A 68 -2.07 6.77 -10.48
N LYS A 69 -1.59 6.04 -9.46
CA LYS A 69 -2.36 5.73 -8.24
C LYS A 69 -2.10 6.78 -7.15
N LYS A 70 -3.12 7.07 -6.35
CA LYS A 70 -3.10 7.90 -5.14
C LYS A 70 -2.96 7.02 -3.89
N ALA A 71 -2.39 7.59 -2.83
CA ALA A 71 -2.33 6.93 -1.55
C ALA A 71 -3.75 6.83 -0.99
N GLY A 72 -4.21 5.61 -0.70
CA GLY A 72 -5.45 5.41 0.04
C GLY A 72 -5.31 5.82 1.50
N SER A 73 -6.42 6.12 2.15
CA SER A 73 -6.49 6.21 3.61
C SER A 73 -6.04 4.89 4.25
N CYS A 74 -5.31 4.98 5.37
CA CYS A 74 -4.92 3.81 6.15
C CYS A 74 -6.19 3.12 6.69
N TRP A 75 -6.39 1.86 6.32
CA TRP A 75 -7.49 1.03 6.80
C TRP A 75 -7.13 0.42 8.15
N TYR A 76 -7.85 0.81 9.20
CA TYR A 76 -7.90 0.12 10.49
C TYR A 76 -9.22 -0.64 10.62
#